data_AF-A0A1Y5DRP2-F1
#
_entry.id   AF-A0A1Y5DRP2-F1
#
_cell.length_a   1.000
_cell.length_b   1.000
_cell.length_c   1.000
_cell.angle_alpha   90.00
_cell.angle_beta   90.00
_cell.angle_gamma   90.00
#
_symmetry.space_group_name_H-M   'P 1'
#
loop_
_entity.id
_entity.type
_entity.pdbx_description
1 polymer ?
#
loop_
_entity_poly.entity_id
_entity_poly.type
_entity_poly.pdbx_seq_one_letter_code
_entity_poly.pdbx_strand_id
1 'polypeptide(L)' 'YLNTVKKAGYTYTLHNETIKNIKYTKVLVGPYPNRAAATKNMPSIKSKIGLKSAFIKKL' A
#
# COMPACT_ATOMS: atom_id res chain seq x y z
N TYR A 1 -2.26 -6.97 -9.24
CA TYR A 1 -2.19 -5.95 -8.16
C TYR A 1 -1.50 -4.66 -8.61
N LEU A 2 -0.25 -4.67 -9.10
CA LEU A 2 0.44 -3.43 -9.49
C LEU A 2 -0.29 -2.66 -10.61
N ASN A 3 -0.84 -3.37 -11.59
CA ASN A 3 -1.61 -2.74 -12.66
C ASN A 3 -2.88 -2.04 -12.13
N THR A 4 -3.52 -2.55 -11.07
CA THR A 4 -4.71 -1.92 -10.49
C THR A 4 -4.34 -0.71 -9.63
N VAL A 5 -3.21 -0.74 -8.92
CA VAL A 5 -2.69 0.44 -8.20
C VAL A 5 -2.34 1.57 -9.18
N LYS A 6 -1.67 1.23 -10.29
CA LYS A 6 -1.31 2.17 -11.35
C LYS A 6 -2.54 2.75 -12.04
N LYS A 7 -3.53 1.92 -12.40
CA LYS A 7 -4.83 2.36 -12.97
C LYS A 7 -5.64 3.23 -12.02
N ALA A 8 -5.54 3.00 -10.71
CA ALA A 8 -6.22 3.80 -9.70
C ALA A 8 -5.60 5.19 -9.49
N GLY A 9 -4.46 5.48 -10.15
CA GLY A 9 -3.78 6.78 -10.10
C GLY A 9 -2.96 7.00 -8.83
N TYR A 10 -2.69 5.95 -8.04
CA TYR A 10 -1.92 6.07 -6.82
C TYR A 10 -0.43 5.94 -7.07
N THR A 11 0.37 6.80 -6.44
CA THR A 11 1.82 6.61 -6.33
C THR A 11 2.11 5.42 -5.43
N TYR A 12 3.02 4.55 -5.86
CA TYR A 12 3.43 3.40 -5.07
C TYR A 12 4.94 3.15 -5.16
N THR A 13 5.49 2.55 -4.12
CA THR A 13 6.86 2.04 -4.08
C THR A 13 6.87 0.56 -3.76
N LEU A 14 7.80 -0.18 -4.37
CA LEU A 14 8.01 -1.59 -4.06
C LEU A 14 9.04 -1.69 -2.92
N HIS A 15 8.68 -2.40 -1.87
CA HIS A 15 9.54 -2.65 -0.73
C HIS A 15 9.72 -4.15 -0.56
N ASN A 16 10.92 -4.62 -0.89
CA ASN A 16 11.28 -6.02 -0.71
C ASN A 16 11.72 -6.22 0.74
N GLU A 17 11.04 -7.11 1.45
CA GLU A 17 11.31 -7.44 2.84
C GLU A 17 11.40 -8.95 3.00
N THR A 18 12.44 -9.43 3.67
CA THR A 18 12.61 -10.85 3.98
C THR A 18 12.02 -11.13 5.35
N ILE A 19 10.99 -11.97 5.41
CA ILE A 19 10.34 -12.36 6.67
C ILE A 19 10.49 -13.88 6.81
N LYS A 20 11.14 -14.33 7.89
CA LYS A 20 11.38 -15.76 8.16
C LYS A 20 12.02 -16.48 6.96
N ASN A 21 13.06 -15.87 6.37
CA ASN A 21 13.80 -16.37 5.22
C ASN A 21 13.01 -16.45 3.88
N ILE A 22 11.79 -15.90 3.84
CA ILE A 22 10.99 -15.77 2.61
C ILE A 22 10.99 -14.31 2.17
N LYS A 23 11.32 -14.06 0.90
CA LYS A 23 11.29 -12.72 0.29
C LYS A 23 9.86 -12.35 -0.07
N TYR A 24 9.38 -11.24 0.47
CA TYR A 24 8.09 -10.66 0.12
C TYR A 24 8.29 -9.31 -0.55
N THR A 25 7.57 -9.08 -1.65
CA THR A 25 7.48 -7.77 -2.28
C THR A 25 6.22 -7.08 -1.79
N LYS A 26 6.38 -6.10 -0.91
CA LYS A 26 5.30 -5.27 -0.40
C LYS A 26 5.10 -4.06 -1.30
N VAL A 27 3.85 -3.71 -1.55
CA VAL A 27 3.48 -2.50 -2.31
C VAL A 27 3.08 -1.43 -1.30
N LEU A 28 3.87 -0.38 -1.22
CA LEU A 28 3.58 0.77 -0.37
C LEU A 28 2.86 1.83 -1.23
N VAL A 29 1.68 2.26 -0.82
CA VAL A 29 0.92 3.32 -1.49
C VAL A 29 1.12 4.62 -0.71
N GLY A 30 1.55 5.69 -1.36
CA GLY A 30 1.95 6.94 -0.69
C GLY A 30 3.20 7.56 -1.34
N PRO A 31 3.85 8.56 -0.71
CA PRO A 31 3.90 8.85 0.73
C PRO A 31 2.71 9.65 1.27
N TYR A 32 2.36 9.42 2.53
CA TYR A 32 1.38 10.23 3.27
C TYR A 32 2.09 11.03 4.36
N PRO A 33 1.72 12.31 4.59
CA PRO A 33 2.43 13.19 5.53
C PRO A 33 2.28 12.75 6.99
N ASN A 34 1.17 12.08 7.32
CA ASN A 34 0.92 11.58 8.67
C ASN A 34 -0.03 10.37 8.64
N ARG A 35 -0.13 9.69 9.78
CA ARG A 35 -0.99 8.51 9.95
C ARG A 35 -2.47 8.83 9.68
N ALA A 36 -2.95 10.01 10.08
CA ALA A 36 -4.35 10.40 9.90
C ALA A 36 -4.73 10.49 8.41
N ALA A 37 -3.87 11.09 7.58
CA ALA A 37 -4.05 11.17 6.13
C ALA A 37 -4.07 9.76 5.49
N ALA A 38 -3.16 8.88 5.92
CA ALA A 38 -3.14 7.49 5.45
C ALA A 38 -4.42 6.73 5.86
N THR A 39 -4.87 6.86 7.11
CA THR A 39 -6.10 6.23 7.61
C THR A 39 -7.33 6.72 6.84
N LYS A 40 -7.43 8.04 6.58
CA LYS A 40 -8.54 8.63 5.85
C LYS A 40 -8.64 8.10 4.43
N ASN A 41 -7.51 7.90 3.74
CA ASN A 41 -7.48 7.44 2.35
C ASN A 41 -7.57 5.90 2.22
N MET A 42 -7.26 5.15 3.28
CA MET A 42 -7.20 3.69 3.26
C MET A 42 -8.48 2.99 2.77
N PRO A 43 -9.71 3.39 3.17
CA PRO A 43 -10.94 2.77 2.65
C PRO A 43 -11.08 2.91 1.13
N SER A 44 -10.76 4.09 0.58
CA SER A 44 -10.83 4.35 -0.87
C SER A 44 -9.80 3.51 -1.64
N ILE A 45 -8.58 3.40 -1.10
CA ILE A 45 -7.51 2.57 -1.67
C ILE A 45 -7.93 1.09 -1.66
N LYS A 46 -8.46 0.58 -0.54
CA LYS A 46 -8.94 -0.80 -0.42
C LYS A 46 -10.03 -1.09 -1.43
N SER A 47 -11.03 -0.22 -1.54
CA SER A 47 -12.15 -0.37 -2.47
C SER A 47 -11.68 -0.36 -3.93
N LYS A 48 -10.87 0.63 -4.35
CA LYS A 48 -10.39 0.74 -5.74
C LYS A 48 -9.48 -0.41 -6.17
N ILE A 49 -8.70 -0.96 -5.25
CA ILE A 49 -7.74 -2.04 -5.56
C ILE A 49 -8.37 -3.42 -5.31
N GLY A 50 -9.53 -3.50 -4.64
CA GLY A 50 -10.20 -4.76 -4.28
C GLY A 50 -9.51 -5.52 -3.15
N LEU A 51 -8.88 -4.81 -2.21
CA LEU A 51 -8.14 -5.41 -1.10
C LEU A 51 -9.04 -5.65 0.11
N LYS A 52 -9.00 -6.86 0.67
CA LYS A 52 -9.67 -7.19 1.94
C LYS A 52 -8.97 -6.56 3.15
N SER A 53 -7.65 -6.40 3.10
CA SER A 53 -6.86 -5.80 4.17
C SER A 53 -5.70 -4.97 3.64
N ALA A 54 -5.36 -3.94 4.40
CA ALA A 54 -4.21 -3.07 4.19
C ALA A 54 -3.81 -2.49 5.54
N PHE A 55 -2.52 -2.25 5.73
CA PHE A 55 -1.95 -1.77 7.00
C PHE A 55 -1.13 -0.51 6.76
N ILE A 56 -1.11 0.37 7.76
CA ILE A 56 -0.25 1.56 7.74
C ILE A 56 1.14 1.12 8.22
N LYS A 57 2.15 1.33 7.38
CA LYS A 57 3.56 1.12 7.71
C LYS A 57 4.22 2.48 7.85
N LYS A 58 4.78 2.76 9.04
CA LYS A 58 5.74 3.84 9.22
C LYS A 58 7.09 3.34 8.70
N LEU A 59 7.69 4.09 7.78
CA LEU A 59 9.08 3.92 7.36
C LEU A 59 9.99 4.73 8.27
#